data_AF-X1EG78-F1
#
_entry.id   AF-X1EG78-F1
#
_cell.length_a   1.000
_cell.length_b   1.000
_cell.length_c   1.000
_cell.angle_alpha   90.00
_cell.angle_beta   90.00
_cell.angle_gamma   90.00
#
_symmetry.space_group_name_H-M   'P 1'
#
loop_
_entity.id
_entity.type
_entity.pdbx_description
1 polymer ?
#
loop_
_entity_poly.entity_id
_entity_poly.type
_entity_poly.pdbx_seq_one_letter_code
_entity_poly.pdbx_strand_id
1 'polypeptide(L)'
;MKKNYNLLLINPWIYDFTAYDFWSKPLGLLYIANILREQGYKISYIDCMNRYNQEILKLKNREFPKKDEFGRGPFYKEEVKKPAILKNIPRQYNRYGITEEIFLNKLK
;
A
#
# COMPACT_ATOMS: atom_id res chain seq x y z
N MET A 1 35.02 -6.01 -6.65
CA MET A 1 33.66 -5.66 -7.12
C MET A 1 32.78 -5.40 -5.90
N LYS A 2 32.20 -4.20 -5.73
CA LYS A 2 31.23 -3.97 -4.65
C LYS A 2 30.02 -4.89 -4.88
N LYS A 3 29.59 -5.64 -3.86
CA LYS A 3 28.42 -6.51 -3.92
C LYS A 3 27.19 -5.60 -4.09
N ASN A 4 26.47 -5.74 -5.20
CA ASN A 4 25.20 -5.02 -5.41
C ASN A 4 24.13 -5.70 -4.57
N TYR A 5 23.85 -5.17 -3.39
CA TYR A 5 22.73 -5.60 -2.57
C TYR A 5 21.44 -4.95 -3.09
N ASN A 6 20.44 -5.79 -3.35
CA ASN A 6 19.09 -5.35 -3.69
C ASN A 6 18.28 -5.30 -2.39
N LEU A 7 17.71 -4.14 -2.08
CA LEU A 7 16.84 -3.95 -0.92
C LEU A 7 15.40 -3.73 -1.40
N LEU A 8 14.45 -4.42 -0.77
CA LEU A 8 13.03 -4.22 -0.99
C LEU A 8 12.44 -3.40 0.16
N LEU A 9 11.87 -2.26 -0.17
CA LEU A 9 11.19 -1.37 0.76
C LEU A 9 9.68 -1.52 0.55
N ILE A 10 8.93 -1.69 1.65
CA ILE A 10 7.49 -1.94 1.60
C ILE A 10 6.78 -0.91 2.48
N ASN A 11 5.85 -0.16 1.91
CA ASN A 11 4.82 0.53 2.68
C ASN A 11 3.65 -0.44 2.86
N PRO A 12 3.41 -0.99 4.06
CA PRO A 12 2.50 -2.10 4.27
C PRO A 12 1.02 -1.68 4.19
N TRP A 13 0.14 -2.69 4.12
CA TRP A 13 -1.29 -2.50 4.26
C TRP A 13 -1.67 -1.93 5.63
N ILE A 14 -2.83 -1.26 5.66
CA ILE A 14 -3.52 -0.94 6.91
C ILE A 14 -4.59 -2.00 7.16
N TYR A 15 -4.61 -2.55 8.37
CA TYR A 15 -5.68 -3.42 8.86
C TYR A 15 -6.45 -2.67 9.94
N ASP A 16 -7.68 -2.28 9.64
CA ASP A 16 -8.49 -1.46 10.56
C ASP A 16 -9.99 -1.54 10.20
N PHE A 17 -10.82 -0.83 10.96
CA PHE A 17 -12.22 -0.61 10.66
C PHE A 17 -12.44 0.46 9.59
N THR A 18 -11.55 1.45 9.47
CA THR A 18 -11.65 2.56 8.50
C THR A 18 -10.28 3.14 8.17
N ALA A 19 -9.96 3.28 6.88
CA ALA A 19 -8.83 4.05 6.40
C ALA A 19 -9.24 4.83 5.14
N TYR A 20 -8.71 6.05 4.99
CA TYR A 20 -9.04 6.97 3.89
C TYR A 20 -7.79 7.76 3.48
N ASP A 21 -7.61 7.98 2.18
CA ASP A 21 -6.46 8.69 1.64
C ASP A 21 -6.65 10.20 1.75
N PHE A 22 -6.10 10.79 2.81
CA PHE A 22 -5.90 12.23 2.95
C PHE A 22 -4.52 12.64 2.43
N TRP A 23 -4.19 12.24 1.21
CA TRP A 23 -2.85 12.39 0.61
C TRP A 23 -1.75 11.63 1.36
N SER A 24 -2.09 10.47 1.92
CA SER A 24 -1.18 9.61 2.66
C SER A 24 -0.08 9.10 1.73
N LYS A 25 1.17 9.46 2.02
CA LYS A 25 2.37 8.97 1.34
C LYS A 25 3.44 8.60 2.36
N PRO A 26 4.20 7.51 2.15
CA PRO A 26 5.21 7.04 3.10
C PRO A 26 6.52 7.83 2.94
N LEU A 27 6.47 9.14 3.15
CA LEU A 27 7.60 10.06 2.88
C LEU A 27 8.87 9.64 3.62
N GLY A 28 8.77 9.21 4.89
CA GLY A 28 9.92 8.72 5.65
C GLY A 28 10.60 7.51 4.99
N LEU A 29 9.82 6.57 4.45
CA LEU A 29 10.36 5.41 3.73
C LEU A 29 11.01 5.84 2.39
N LEU A 30 10.44 6.83 1.71
CA LEU A 30 11.02 7.37 0.47
C LEU A 30 12.34 8.12 0.72
N TYR A 31 12.46 8.82 1.85
CA TYR A 31 13.73 9.43 2.25
C TYR A 31 14.80 8.37 2.54
N ILE A 32 14.44 7.31 3.27
CA ILE A 32 15.33 6.17 3.51
C ILE A 32 15.75 5.53 2.18
N ALA A 33 14.81 5.35 1.24
CA ALA A 33 15.12 4.84 -0.09
C ALA A 33 16.17 5.69 -0.81
N ASN A 34 16.08 7.03 -0.73
CA ASN A 34 17.05 7.93 -1.34
C ASN A 34 18.44 7.77 -0.72
N ILE A 35 18.53 7.81 0.61
CA ILE A 35 19.79 7.65 1.34
C ILE A 35 20.46 6.32 0.96
N LEU A 36 19.70 5.22 0.91
CA LEU A 36 20.24 3.92 0.53
C LEU A 36 20.70 3.89 -0.93
N ARG A 37 19.99 4.54 -1.86
CA ARG A 37 20.45 4.66 -3.25
C ARG A 37 21.78 5.41 -3.35
N GLU A 38 21.96 6.48 -2.60
CA GLU A 38 23.21 7.25 -2.55
C GLU A 38 24.39 6.42 -2.00
N GLN A 39 24.12 5.48 -1.10
CA GLN A 39 25.11 4.52 -0.61
C GLN A 39 25.41 3.37 -1.60
N GLY A 40 24.77 3.36 -2.78
CA GLY A 40 24.99 2.39 -3.85
C GLY A 40 24.12 1.14 -3.78
N TYR A 41 23.07 1.11 -2.95
CA TYR A 41 22.10 0.02 -2.95
C TYR A 41 21.12 0.13 -4.12
N LYS A 42 20.76 -1.00 -4.73
CA LYS A 42 19.65 -1.07 -5.68
C LYS A 42 18.36 -1.23 -4.89
N ILE A 43 17.40 -0.33 -5.11
CA ILE A 43 16.14 -0.30 -4.35
C ILE A 43 14.98 -0.77 -5.22
N SER A 44 14.23 -1.74 -4.72
CA SER A 44 12.87 -2.08 -5.15
C SER A 44 11.88 -1.52 -4.12
N TYR A 45 10.73 -1.03 -4.57
CA TYR A 45 9.73 -0.42 -3.70
C TYR A 45 8.32 -0.92 -4.03
N ILE A 46 7.58 -1.32 -3.00
CA ILE A 46 6.17 -1.70 -3.11
C ILE A 46 5.35 -0.85 -2.14
N ASP A 47 4.38 -0.13 -2.69
CA ASP A 47 3.39 0.62 -1.91
C ASP A 47 2.07 -0.15 -1.88
N CYS A 48 1.79 -0.81 -0.76
CA CYS A 48 0.53 -1.51 -0.60
C CYS A 48 -0.66 -0.54 -0.52
N MET A 49 -0.46 0.73 -0.15
CA MET A 49 -1.54 1.71 -0.01
C MET A 49 -1.78 2.52 -1.30
N ASN A 50 -1.10 2.20 -2.41
CA ASN A 50 -1.22 2.98 -3.63
C ASN A 50 -2.57 2.79 -4.34
N ARG A 51 -3.50 3.74 -4.13
CA ARG A 51 -4.81 3.77 -4.80
C ARG A 51 -4.77 4.00 -6.31
N TYR A 52 -3.65 4.48 -6.85
CA TYR A 52 -3.44 4.66 -8.30
C TYR A 52 -2.82 3.42 -8.95
N ASN A 53 -2.69 2.31 -8.22
CA ASN A 53 -2.24 1.06 -8.78
C ASN A 53 -3.18 0.60 -9.91
N GLN A 54 -2.64 0.42 -11.11
CA GLN A 54 -3.42 0.10 -12.31
C GLN A 54 -4.17 -1.23 -12.21
N GLU A 55 -3.63 -2.23 -11.50
CA GLU A 55 -4.29 -3.53 -11.32
C GLU A 55 -5.52 -3.39 -10.42
N ILE A 56 -5.44 -2.55 -9.37
CA ILE A 56 -6.62 -2.18 -8.57
C ILE A 56 -7.66 -1.42 -9.39
N LEU A 57 -7.22 -0.48 -10.23
CA LEU A 57 -8.13 0.29 -11.08
C LEU A 57 -8.85 -0.61 -12.08
N LYS A 58 -8.14 -1.56 -12.70
CA LYS A 58 -8.71 -2.62 -13.55
C LYS A 58 -9.71 -3.50 -12.78
N LEU A 59 -9.36 -3.98 -11.59
CA LEU A 59 -10.28 -4.77 -10.75
C LEU A 59 -11.57 -4.02 -10.39
N LYS A 60 -11.54 -2.67 -10.36
CA LYS A 60 -12.71 -1.82 -10.11
C LYS A 60 -13.38 -1.30 -11.38
N ASN A 61 -12.93 -1.70 -12.56
CA ASN A 61 -13.36 -1.18 -13.86
C ASN A 61 -13.30 0.36 -13.92
N ARG A 62 -12.13 0.93 -13.60
CA ARG A 62 -11.87 2.38 -13.61
C ARG A 62 -10.53 2.69 -14.25
N GLU A 63 -10.41 3.88 -14.82
CA GLU A 63 -9.13 4.43 -15.29
C GLU A 63 -8.43 5.29 -14.22
N PHE A 64 -9.21 5.88 -13.31
CA PHE A 64 -8.72 6.73 -12.23
C PHE A 64 -9.38 6.35 -10.89
N PRO A 65 -8.69 6.54 -9.75
CA PRO A 65 -9.28 6.29 -8.45
C PRO A 65 -10.41 7.28 -8.16
N LYS A 66 -11.42 6.83 -7.40
CA LYS A 66 -12.45 7.73 -6.87
C LYS A 66 -11.81 8.80 -6.02
N LYS A 67 -12.11 10.07 -6.28
CA LYS A 67 -11.60 11.19 -5.51
C LYS A 67 -12.67 12.25 -5.28
N ASP A 68 -12.55 12.99 -4.18
CA ASP A 68 -13.31 14.21 -3.95
C ASP A 68 -12.67 15.40 -4.69
N GLU A 69 -13.24 16.59 -4.53
CA GLU A 69 -12.76 17.84 -5.14
C GLU A 69 -11.33 18.22 -4.73
N PHE A 70 -10.86 17.72 -3.58
CA PHE A 70 -9.53 17.94 -3.05
C PHE A 70 -8.54 16.82 -3.43
N GLY A 71 -8.97 15.84 -4.22
CA GLY A 71 -8.15 14.72 -4.64
C GLY A 71 -8.00 13.60 -3.60
N ARG A 72 -8.68 13.67 -2.47
CA ARG A 72 -8.69 12.64 -1.42
C ARG A 72 -9.64 11.51 -1.81
N GLY A 73 -9.51 10.32 -1.23
CA GLY A 73 -10.41 9.23 -1.61
C GLY A 73 -10.30 7.95 -0.80
N PRO A 74 -11.25 7.02 -0.95
CA PRO A 74 -11.17 5.74 -0.29
C PRO A 74 -10.07 4.88 -0.93
N PHE A 75 -9.39 4.10 -0.10
CA PHE A 75 -8.56 2.99 -0.60
C PHE A 75 -9.45 1.83 -1.09
N TYR A 76 -8.89 0.97 -1.94
CA TYR A 76 -9.45 -0.37 -2.10
C TYR A 76 -9.36 -1.11 -0.76
N LYS A 77 -10.34 -1.97 -0.47
CA LYS A 77 -10.37 -2.73 0.77
C LYS A 77 -11.04 -4.09 0.57
N GLU A 78 -10.59 -5.07 1.34
CA GLU A 78 -11.18 -6.40 1.46
C GLU A 78 -11.48 -6.71 2.92
N GLU A 79 -12.65 -7.27 3.18
CA GLU A 79 -13.00 -7.73 4.53
C GLU A 79 -12.10 -8.90 4.92
N VAL A 80 -11.59 -8.87 6.15
CA VAL A 80 -10.73 -9.92 6.70
C VAL A 80 -11.22 -10.34 8.09
N LYS A 81 -10.73 -11.49 8.57
CA LYS A 81 -11.07 -11.97 9.90
C LYS A 81 -10.64 -10.94 10.96
N LYS A 82 -11.61 -10.52 11.76
CA LYS A 82 -11.36 -9.59 12.88
C LYS A 82 -10.52 -10.28 13.97
N PRO A 83 -9.47 -9.62 14.50
CA PRO A 83 -8.70 -10.12 15.63
C PRO A 83 -9.61 -10.40 16.83
N ALA A 84 -9.30 -11.44 17.60
CA ALA A 84 -10.15 -11.87 18.72
C ALA A 84 -10.36 -10.76 19.77
N ILE A 85 -9.33 -9.96 20.04
CA ILE A 85 -9.38 -8.81 20.96
C ILE A 85 -10.33 -7.71 20.48
N LEU A 86 -10.62 -7.65 19.18
CA LEU A 86 -11.48 -6.66 18.56
C LEU A 86 -12.89 -7.19 18.25
N LYS A 87 -13.20 -8.46 18.57
CA LYS A 87 -14.44 -9.16 18.13
C LYS A 87 -15.74 -8.40 18.44
N ASN A 88 -15.78 -7.70 19.57
CA ASN A 88 -16.97 -7.00 20.08
C ASN A 88 -17.25 -5.65 19.37
N ILE A 89 -16.34 -5.15 18.54
CA ILE A 89 -16.55 -3.89 17.82
C ILE A 89 -17.51 -4.15 16.66
N PRO A 90 -18.69 -3.48 16.57
CA PRO A 90 -19.73 -3.77 15.59
C PRO A 90 -19.43 -3.16 14.20
N ARG A 91 -18.22 -3.32 13.71
CA ARG A 91 -17.76 -2.84 12.40
C ARG A 91 -16.99 -3.93 11.66
N GLN A 92 -17.00 -3.90 10.33
CA GLN A 92 -16.15 -4.76 9.51
C GLN A 92 -14.69 -4.39 9.71
N TYR A 93 -13.83 -5.40 9.82
CA TYR A 93 -12.38 -5.23 9.88
C TYR A 93 -11.82 -5.56 8.49
N ASN A 94 -11.06 -4.63 7.91
CA ASN A 94 -10.66 -4.72 6.52
C ASN A 94 -9.15 -4.56 6.38
N ARG A 95 -8.60 -5.20 5.33
CA ARG A 95 -7.29 -4.87 4.77
C ARG A 95 -7.48 -3.78 3.73
N TYR A 96 -6.81 -2.64 3.89
CA TYR A 96 -6.82 -1.54 2.94
C TYR A 96 -5.55 -1.53 2.10
N GLY A 97 -5.69 -1.29 0.80
CA GLY A 97 -4.57 -1.25 -0.15
C GLY A 97 -4.77 -2.13 -1.38
N ILE A 98 -3.68 -2.52 -2.03
CA ILE A 98 -3.67 -3.50 -3.13
C ILE A 98 -4.09 -4.89 -2.61
N THR A 99 -4.42 -5.84 -3.49
CA THR A 99 -4.67 -7.22 -3.05
C THR A 99 -3.34 -7.94 -2.74
N GLU A 100 -3.40 -9.02 -1.97
CA GLU A 100 -2.22 -9.90 -1.76
C GLU A 100 -1.72 -10.49 -3.07
N GLU A 101 -2.60 -10.83 -4.01
CA GLU A 101 -2.22 -11.33 -5.33
C GLU A 101 -1.38 -10.32 -6.11
N ILE A 102 -1.81 -9.05 -6.16
CA ILE A 102 -1.08 -7.95 -6.80
C ILE A 102 0.30 -7.79 -6.14
N PHE A 103 0.37 -7.88 -4.81
CA PHE A 103 1.64 -7.79 -4.08
C PHE A 103 2.57 -8.97 -4.41
N LEU A 104 2.08 -10.21 -4.38
CA LEU A 104 2.86 -11.40 -4.70
C LEU A 104 3.38 -11.39 -6.14
N ASN A 105 2.61 -10.87 -7.09
CA ASN A 105 3.05 -10.70 -8.47
C ASN A 105 4.17 -9.66 -8.62
N LYS A 106 4.27 -8.68 -7.71
CA LYS A 106 5.37 -7.69 -7.66
C LYS A 106 6.66 -8.21 -7.01
N LEU A 107 6.60 -9.35 -6.30
CA LEU A 107 7.77 -9.95 -5.66
C LEU A 107 8.57 -10.90 -6.58
N LYS A 108 7.96 -11.31 -7.69
CA LYS A 108 8.59 -12.17 -8.72
C LYS A 108 9.53 -11.34 -9.59
#